data_AF-A0A940FYX4-F1
#
_entry.id   AF-A0A940FYX4-F1
#
_cell.length_a   1.000
_cell.length_b   1.000
_cell.length_c   1.000
_cell.angle_alpha   90.00
_cell.angle_beta   90.00
_cell.angle_gamma   90.00
#
_symmetry.space_group_name_H-M   'P 1'
#
loop_
_entity.id
_entity.type
_entity.pdbx_description
1 polymer ?
#
loop_
_entity_poly.entity_id
_entity_poly.type
_entity_poly.pdbx_seq_one_letter_code
_entity_poly.pdbx_strand_id
1 'polypeptide(L)'
;LRSGWKTFLLLYGIQLLIILLLYFIQKRAPARRTIFTASVFIALALLGMVMTFIDFQYTYSHRLLKERFHLGFYLFWIGWIITCIYFIVKSRRSIEIKTEAPTATNDYFRESL
;
A
#
# COMPACT_ATOMS: atom_id res chain seq x y z
N LEU A 1 -13.70 -3.73 30.74
CA LEU A 1 -12.84 -3.12 29.69
C LEU A 1 -11.81 -4.15 29.21
N ARG A 2 -12.09 -4.95 28.17
CA ARG A 2 -11.15 -5.99 27.71
C ARG A 2 -10.52 -5.59 26.36
N SER A 3 -9.43 -4.82 26.48
CA SER A 3 -8.29 -4.62 25.55
C SER A 3 -8.53 -4.63 24.02
N GLY A 4 -9.11 -3.55 23.46
CA GLY A 4 -9.02 -3.26 22.02
C GLY A 4 -7.63 -2.79 21.56
N TRP A 5 -6.80 -2.32 22.50
CA TRP A 5 -5.46 -1.81 22.22
C TRP A 5 -4.51 -2.86 21.64
N LYS A 6 -4.61 -4.13 22.07
CA LYS A 6 -3.79 -5.22 21.52
C LYS A 6 -4.03 -5.43 20.03
N THR A 7 -5.28 -5.39 19.60
CA THR A 7 -5.64 -5.49 18.18
C THR A 7 -5.14 -4.28 17.40
N PHE A 8 -5.30 -3.06 17.93
CA PHE A 8 -4.78 -1.86 17.29
C PHE A 8 -3.25 -1.92 17.10
N LEU A 9 -2.52 -2.34 18.14
CA LEU A 9 -1.08 -2.50 18.08
C LEU A 9 -0.65 -3.57 17.08
N LEU A 10 -1.42 -4.65 16.96
CA LEU A 10 -1.18 -5.71 15.99
C LEU A 10 -1.40 -5.21 14.55
N LEU A 11 -2.51 -4.52 14.27
CA LEU A 11 -2.78 -3.93 12.95
C LEU A 11 -1.71 -2.90 12.58
N TYR A 12 -1.29 -2.08 13.55
CA TYR A 12 -0.20 -1.13 13.37
C TYR A 12 1.13 -1.83 13.07
N GLY A 13 1.45 -2.92 13.77
CA GLY A 13 2.64 -3.73 13.49
C GLY A 13 2.64 -4.34 12.09
N ILE A 14 1.49 -4.86 11.64
CA ILE A 14 1.33 -5.37 10.26
C ILE A 14 1.53 -4.23 9.25
N GLN A 15 0.96 -3.05 9.50
CA GLN A 15 1.12 -1.89 8.65
C GLN A 15 2.60 -1.51 8.48
N LEU A 16 3.36 -1.46 9.57
CA LEU A 16 4.80 -1.21 9.53
C LEU A 16 5.56 -2.29 8.75
N LEU A 17 5.18 -3.55 8.91
CA LEU A 17 5.80 -4.66 8.21
C LEU A 17 5.59 -4.56 6.68
N ILE A 18 4.39 -4.17 6.23
CA ILE A 18 4.09 -3.94 4.81
C ILE A 18 4.94 -2.80 4.25
N ILE A 19 5.02 -1.67 4.97
CA ILE A 19 5.84 -0.52 4.57
C ILE A 19 7.30 -0.95 4.44
N LEU A 20 7.81 -1.67 5.42
CA LEU A 20 9.20 -2.14 5.45
C LEU A 20 9.49 -3.11 4.30
N LEU A 21 8.59 -4.05 4.02
CA LEU A 21 8.72 -4.99 2.91
C LEU A 21 8.74 -4.26 1.56
N LEU A 22 7.79 -3.35 1.32
CA LEU A 22 7.75 -2.55 0.09
C LEU A 22 8.99 -1.65 -0.05
N TYR A 23 9.48 -1.08 1.04
CA TYR A 23 10.70 -0.30 1.07
C TYR A 23 11.94 -1.11 0.66
N PHE A 24 12.11 -2.32 1.23
CA PHE A 24 13.22 -3.20 0.87
C PHE A 24 13.17 -3.63 -0.59
N ILE A 25 11.97 -3.97 -1.10
CA ILE A 25 11.78 -4.29 -2.52
C ILE A 25 12.14 -3.09 -3.40
N GLN A 26 11.65 -1.89 -3.08
CA GLN A 26 11.96 -0.68 -3.83
C GLN A 26 13.47 -0.38 -3.86
N LYS A 27 14.19 -0.66 -2.77
CA LYS A 27 15.63 -0.43 -2.68
C LYS A 27 16.48 -1.46 -3.44
N ARG A 28 16.02 -2.71 -3.53
CA ARG A 28 16.79 -3.83 -4.10
C ARG A 28 16.36 -4.25 -5.51
N ALA A 29 15.13 -3.92 -5.91
CA ALA A 29 14.53 -4.40 -7.14
C ALA A 29 14.20 -3.25 -8.10
N PRO A 30 14.11 -3.51 -9.42
CA PRO A 30 13.67 -2.50 -10.37
C PRO A 30 12.24 -2.02 -10.05
N ALA A 31 11.98 -0.75 -10.38
CA ALA A 31 10.71 -0.09 -10.12
C ALA A 31 9.48 -0.88 -10.63
N ARG A 32 9.61 -1.59 -11.76
CA ARG A 32 8.55 -2.46 -12.30
C ARG A 32 8.14 -3.59 -11.36
N ARG A 33 9.09 -4.21 -10.66
CA ARG A 33 8.80 -5.25 -9.65
C ARG A 33 8.11 -4.66 -8.43
N THR A 34 8.52 -3.46 -8.00
CA THR A 34 7.86 -2.75 -6.88
C THR A 34 6.40 -2.45 -7.22
N ILE A 35 6.12 -1.96 -8.43
CA ILE A 35 4.76 -1.68 -8.90
C ILE A 35 3.94 -2.98 -8.92
N PHE A 36 4.48 -4.06 -9.49
CA PHE A 36 3.78 -5.35 -9.54
C PHE A 36 3.44 -5.87 -8.15
N THR A 37 4.40 -5.90 -7.23
CA THR A 37 4.18 -6.35 -5.85
C THR A 37 3.17 -5.47 -5.13
N ALA A 38 3.27 -4.14 -5.26
CA ALA A 38 2.31 -3.22 -4.66
C ALA A 38 0.89 -3.42 -5.21
N SER A 39 0.73 -3.69 -6.50
CA SER A 39 -0.57 -4.02 -7.10
C SER A 39 -1.17 -5.32 -6.54
N VAL A 40 -0.35 -6.36 -6.36
CA VAL A 40 -0.80 -7.62 -5.71
C VAL A 40 -1.25 -7.35 -4.28
N PHE A 41 -0.50 -6.53 -3.53
CA PHE A 41 -0.84 -6.16 -2.16
C PHE A 41 -2.14 -5.34 -2.08
N ILE A 42 -2.45 -4.50 -3.09
CA ILE A 42 -3.76 -3.83 -3.18
C ILE A 42 -4.88 -4.85 -3.37
N ALA A 43 -4.73 -5.83 -4.27
CA ALA A 43 -5.74 -6.85 -4.47
C ALA A 43 -6.01 -7.65 -3.18
N LEU A 44 -4.96 -8.01 -2.44
CA LEU A 44 -5.08 -8.65 -1.13
C LEU A 44 -5.78 -7.74 -0.11
N ALA A 45 -5.47 -6.44 -0.09
CA ALA A 45 -6.13 -5.49 0.79
C ALA A 45 -7.64 -5.36 0.48
N LEU A 46 -8.01 -5.33 -0.79
CA LEU A 46 -9.42 -5.28 -1.21
C LEU A 46 -10.17 -6.57 -0.80
N LEU A 47 -9.58 -7.75 -1.05
CA LEU A 47 -10.16 -9.02 -0.63
C LEU A 47 -10.33 -9.08 0.89
N GLY A 48 -9.31 -8.68 1.64
CA GLY A 48 -9.35 -8.61 3.11
C GLY A 48 -10.41 -7.63 3.61
N MET A 49 -10.56 -6.48 2.96
CA MET A 49 -11.59 -5.49 3.29
C MET A 49 -13.00 -6.04 3.07
N VAL A 50 -13.25 -6.73 1.95
CA VAL A 50 -14.56 -7.37 1.67
C VAL A 50 -14.86 -8.47 2.68
N MET A 51 -13.89 -9.34 2.98
CA MET A 51 -14.08 -10.38 4.01
C MET A 51 -14.38 -9.77 5.38
N THR A 52 -13.68 -8.70 5.75
CA THR A 52 -13.92 -7.97 7.01
C THR A 52 -15.31 -7.33 7.03
N PHE A 53 -15.75 -6.77 5.91
CA PHE A 53 -17.08 -6.19 5.76
C PHE A 53 -18.18 -7.25 5.96
N ILE A 54 -18.04 -8.43 5.32
CA ILE A 54 -18.96 -9.55 5.47
C ILE A 54 -19.00 -10.02 6.93
N ASP A 55 -17.85 -10.25 7.57
CA ASP A 55 -17.81 -10.71 8.96
C ASP A 55 -18.49 -9.71 9.92
N PHE A 56 -18.28 -8.41 9.70
CA PHE A 56 -18.94 -7.37 10.50
C PHE A 56 -20.45 -7.30 10.26
N GLN A 57 -20.91 -7.58 9.04
CA GLN A 57 -22.32 -7.53 8.69
C GLN A 57 -23.12 -8.75 9.19
N TYR A 58 -22.54 -9.96 9.16
CA TYR A 58 -23.26 -11.21 9.42
C TYR A 58 -23.00 -11.81 10.80
N THR A 59 -21.85 -11.55 11.44
CA THR A 59 -21.46 -12.23 12.70
C THR A 59 -21.70 -11.37 13.95
N TYR A 60 -21.71 -10.04 13.84
CA TYR A 60 -21.74 -9.11 14.99
C TYR A 60 -22.95 -8.16 14.98
N SER A 61 -24.16 -8.71 14.99
CA SER A 61 -25.43 -7.95 14.97
C SER A 61 -25.82 -7.28 16.31
N HIS A 62 -25.13 -7.56 17.43
CA HIS A 62 -25.38 -6.91 18.73
C HIS A 62 -24.80 -5.48 18.85
N ARG A 63 -25.32 -4.64 17.95
CA ARG A 63 -25.55 -3.19 17.81
C ARG A 63 -24.80 -2.09 18.59
N LEU A 64 -24.12 -2.27 19.74
CA LEU A 64 -23.71 -1.06 20.52
C LEU A 64 -22.30 -1.03 21.11
N LEU A 65 -21.48 -2.09 21.03
CA LEU A 65 -20.20 -2.11 21.74
C LEU A 65 -18.95 -1.67 20.94
N LYS A 66 -18.97 -1.47 19.60
CA LYS A 66 -17.69 -1.41 18.86
C LYS A 66 -17.59 -0.55 17.59
N GLU A 67 -18.34 0.55 17.43
CA GLU A 67 -18.12 1.50 16.30
C GLU A 67 -16.63 1.90 16.13
N ARG A 68 -15.95 2.18 17.25
CA ARG A 68 -14.51 2.51 17.26
C ARG A 68 -13.61 1.37 16.78
N PHE A 69 -14.04 0.12 16.95
CA PHE A 69 -13.26 -1.05 16.54
C PHE A 69 -13.39 -1.28 15.04
N HIS A 70 -14.60 -1.17 14.48
CA HIS A 70 -14.83 -1.27 13.03
C HIS A 70 -14.09 -0.18 12.25
N LEU A 71 -14.10 1.04 12.77
CA LEU A 71 -13.41 2.17 12.14
C LEU A 71 -11.89 1.92 12.04
N GLY A 72 -11.28 1.28 13.04
CA GLY A 72 -9.86 0.92 13.01
C GLY A 72 -9.49 -0.08 11.91
N PHE A 73 -10.34 -1.08 11.64
CA PHE A 73 -10.11 -2.04 10.55
C PHE A 73 -10.24 -1.38 9.17
N TYR A 74 -11.24 -0.52 8.99
CA TYR A 74 -11.36 0.23 7.73
C TYR A 74 -10.17 1.18 7.52
N LEU A 75 -9.71 1.88 8.57
CA LEU A 75 -8.51 2.70 8.51
C LEU A 75 -7.26 1.88 8.16
N PHE A 76 -7.15 0.66 8.68
CA PHE A 76 -6.07 -0.25 8.34
C PHE A 76 -6.07 -0.61 6.84
N TRP A 77 -7.20 -1.06 6.29
CA TRP A 77 -7.30 -1.41 4.87
C TRP A 77 -7.06 -0.20 3.95
N ILE A 78 -7.62 0.96 4.30
CA ILE A 78 -7.39 2.21 3.55
C ILE A 78 -5.92 2.62 3.63
N GLY A 79 -5.31 2.58 4.83
CA GLY A 79 -3.90 2.90 5.04
C GLY A 79 -2.97 1.97 4.27
N TRP A 80 -3.27 0.67 4.22
CA TRP A 80 -2.58 -0.31 3.39
C TRP A 80 -2.64 0.09 1.90
N ILE A 81 -3.83 0.35 1.37
CA ILE A 81 -4.03 0.73 -0.03
C ILE A 81 -3.25 2.01 -0.35
N ILE A 82 -3.38 3.06 0.48
CA ILE A 82 -2.64 4.33 0.32
C ILE A 82 -1.13 4.08 0.30
N THR A 83 -0.62 3.22 1.19
CA THR A 83 0.80 2.85 1.22
C THR A 83 1.24 2.24 -0.12
N CYS A 84 0.45 1.30 -0.65
CA CYS A 84 0.77 0.66 -1.93
C CYS A 84 0.74 1.67 -3.08
N ILE A 85 -0.27 2.54 -3.13
CA ILE A 85 -0.37 3.62 -4.13
C ILE A 85 0.85 4.54 -4.06
N TYR A 86 1.27 4.94 -2.86
CA TYR A 86 2.47 5.76 -2.66
C TYR A 86 3.71 5.11 -3.31
N PHE A 87 3.94 3.82 -3.05
CA PHE A 87 5.07 3.11 -3.64
C PHE A 87 4.95 2.97 -5.16
N ILE A 88 3.75 2.76 -5.70
CA ILE A 88 3.51 2.73 -7.16
C ILE A 88 3.86 4.09 -7.79
N VAL A 89 3.32 5.18 -7.26
CA VAL A 89 3.55 6.54 -7.79
C VAL A 89 5.04 6.89 -7.72
N LYS A 90 5.68 6.64 -6.58
CA LYS A 90 7.12 6.88 -6.39
C LYS A 90 7.98 6.07 -7.37
N SER A 91 7.64 4.80 -7.60
CA SER A 91 8.35 3.94 -8.55
C SER A 91 8.06 4.30 -10.01
N ARG A 92 6.90 4.84 -10.36
CA ARG A 92 6.64 5.35 -11.72
C ARG A 92 7.51 6.56 -12.04
N ARG A 93 7.60 7.51 -11.11
CA ARG A 93 8.43 8.70 -11.27
C ARG A 93 9.92 8.36 -11.49
N SER A 94 10.44 7.32 -10.82
CA SER A 94 11.83 6.90 -11.05
C SER A 94 12.07 6.23 -12.40
N ILE A 95 11.03 5.62 -13.01
CA ILE A 95 11.11 5.10 -14.38
C ILE A 95 11.11 6.25 -15.38
N GLU A 96 10.22 7.24 -15.21
CA GLU A 96 10.09 8.41 -16.09
C GLU A 96 11.40 9.21 -16.17
N ILE A 97 12.00 9.54 -15.03
CA ILE A 97 13.31 10.23 -14.95
C ILE A 97 14.39 9.45 -15.70
N LYS A 98 14.38 8.11 -15.61
CA LYS A 98 15.37 7.26 -16.28
C LYS A 98 15.15 7.21 -17.80
N THR A 99 13.93 7.41 -18.27
CA THR A 99 13.59 7.44 -19.70
C THR A 99 13.89 8.80 -20.33
N GLU A 100 13.75 9.90 -19.60
CA GLU A 100 14.04 11.25 -20.11
C GLU A 100 15.55 11.53 -20.25
N ALA A 101 16.38 11.04 -19.32
CA ALA A 101 17.83 11.24 -19.34
C ALA A 101 18.57 10.77 -20.63
N PRO A 102 18.32 9.57 -21.18
CA PRO A 102 18.97 9.11 -22.41
C PRO A 102 18.47 9.81 -23.68
N THR A 103 17.21 10.28 -23.71
CA THR A 103 16.64 10.98 -24.88
C THR A 103 17.21 12.38 -25.00
N ALA A 104 17.25 13.14 -23.89
CA ALA A 104 17.80 14.50 -23.88
C ALA A 104 19.26 14.52 -24.34
N THR A 105 20.08 13.55 -23.93
CA THR A 105 21.50 13.45 -24.33
C THR A 105 21.66 13.30 -25.86
N ASN A 106 20.79 12.52 -26.52
CA ASN A 106 20.84 12.33 -27.97
C ASN A 106 20.37 13.56 -28.76
N ASP A 107 19.37 14.29 -28.25
CA ASP A 107 18.87 15.50 -28.90
C ASP A 107 19.91 16.62 -28.91
N TYR A 108 20.61 16.84 -27.80
CA TYR A 108 21.72 17.81 -27.76
C TYR A 108 22.85 17.46 -28.73
N PHE A 109 23.19 16.17 -28.87
CA PHE A 109 24.23 15.74 -29.80
C PHE A 109 23.80 15.97 -31.26
N ARG A 110 22.52 15.76 -31.57
CA ARG A 110 21.96 15.94 -32.92
C ARG A 110 21.86 17.41 -33.34
N GLU A 111 21.57 18.33 -32.42
CA GLU A 111 21.55 19.77 -32.72
C GLU A 111 22.96 20.39 -32.88
N SER A 112 24.01 19.68 -32.43
CA SER A 112 25.40 20.15 -32.50
C SER A 112 26.18 19.74 -33.76
N LEU A 113 25.55 18.97 -34.67
CA LEU A 113 26.10 18.52 -35.96
C LEU A 113 25.46 19.26 -37.14
#